data_AF-A0A7W5S8Y8-F1
#
_entry.id   AF-A0A7W5S8Y8-F1
#
_cell.length_a   1.000
_cell.length_b   1.000
_cell.length_c   1.000
_cell.angle_alpha   90.00
_cell.angle_beta   90.00
_cell.angle_gamma   90.00
#
_symmetry.space_group_name_H-M   'P 1'
#
loop_
_entity.id
_entity.type
_entity.pdbx_description
1 polymer ?
#
loop_
_entity_poly.entity_id
_entity_poly.type
_entity_poly.pdbx_seq_one_letter_code
_entity_poly.pdbx_strand_id
1 'polypeptide(L)'
;MQRAGPYADAAKANLEWSAVTVWLMKEGYGVLAASDLPSAVACLSVILTREAEEHAAGWPRLSGPAVTPAIYGYSPDSQCEARRSAAQARSMWEANGRPYLRASDCKLAFQHLAACIRNGIIPPVPTIGDVPLNS
;
A
#
# COMPACT_ATOMS: atom_id res chain seq x y z
N MET A 1 11.09 16.15 13.81
CA MET A 1 11.20 14.68 14.01
C MET A 1 9.83 14.07 13.72
N GLN A 2 9.64 13.41 12.58
CA GLN A 2 8.37 12.75 12.25
C GLN A 2 8.12 11.64 13.27
N ARG A 3 7.11 11.81 14.13
CA ARG A 3 6.73 10.85 15.17
C ARG A 3 6.34 9.47 14.63
N ALA A 4 6.05 9.37 13.33
CA ALA A 4 5.56 8.16 12.69
C ALA A 4 6.66 7.29 12.03
N GLY A 5 7.93 7.72 12.09
CA GLY A 5 9.05 6.99 11.47
C GLY A 5 9.00 6.98 9.92
N PRO A 6 10.02 6.40 9.26
CA PRO A 6 10.11 6.39 7.79
C PRO A 6 9.03 5.55 7.09
N TYR A 7 8.31 4.69 7.84
CA TYR A 7 7.31 3.77 7.29
C TYR A 7 5.87 4.29 7.42
N ALA A 8 5.66 5.52 7.86
CA ALA A 8 4.31 6.09 8.06
C ALA A 8 3.50 6.10 6.76
N ASP A 9 4.09 6.65 5.70
CA ASP A 9 3.45 6.74 4.38
C ASP A 9 3.29 5.36 3.74
N ALA A 10 4.27 4.47 3.95
CA ALA A 10 4.23 3.08 3.49
C ALA A 10 3.10 2.29 4.15
N ALA A 11 2.94 2.42 5.48
CA ALA A 11 1.87 1.78 6.22
C ALA A 11 0.50 2.33 5.80
N LYS A 12 0.39 3.66 5.62
CA LYS A 12 -0.85 4.27 5.12
C LYS A 12 -1.21 3.73 3.74
N ALA A 13 -0.27 3.73 2.79
CA ALA A 13 -0.50 3.21 1.45
C ALA A 13 -0.92 1.73 1.47
N ASN A 14 -0.22 0.89 2.26
CA ASN A 14 -0.57 -0.52 2.40
C ASN A 14 -1.99 -0.73 2.95
N LEU A 15 -2.37 0.03 3.98
CA LEU A 15 -3.71 -0.06 4.60
C LEU A 15 -4.81 0.38 3.64
N GLU A 16 -4.65 1.55 3.00
CA GLU A 16 -5.64 2.09 2.06
C GLU A 16 -5.82 1.16 0.86
N TRP A 17 -4.73 0.68 0.23
CA TRP A 17 -4.83 -0.22 -0.91
C TRP A 17 -5.35 -1.62 -0.56
N SER A 18 -5.04 -2.11 0.65
CA SER A 18 -5.63 -3.36 1.13
C SER A 18 -7.14 -3.22 1.32
N ALA A 19 -7.60 -2.10 1.89
CA ALA A 19 -9.03 -1.81 2.05
C ALA A 19 -9.74 -1.66 0.70
N VAL A 20 -9.16 -0.92 -0.26
CA VAL A 20 -9.70 -0.79 -1.63
C VAL A 20 -9.81 -2.17 -2.28
N THR A 21 -8.79 -3.01 -2.16
CA THR A 21 -8.79 -4.38 -2.72
C THR A 21 -9.93 -5.20 -2.14
N VAL A 22 -10.09 -5.22 -0.82
CA VAL A 22 -11.18 -5.96 -0.14
C VAL A 22 -12.55 -5.42 -0.54
N TRP A 23 -12.70 -4.09 -0.61
CA TRP A 23 -13.93 -3.45 -1.05
C TRP A 23 -14.30 -3.88 -2.47
N LEU A 24 -13.35 -3.83 -3.42
CA LEU A 24 -13.56 -4.29 -4.79
C LEU A 24 -13.99 -5.75 -4.88
N MET A 25 -13.41 -6.63 -4.05
CA MET A 25 -13.78 -8.05 -4.02
C MET A 25 -15.19 -8.31 -3.48
N LYS A 26 -15.69 -7.47 -2.56
CA LYS A 26 -16.95 -7.71 -1.85
C LYS A 26 -18.15 -6.94 -2.40
N GLU A 27 -17.95 -5.67 -2.72
CA GLU A 27 -19.04 -4.71 -2.94
C GLU A 27 -18.78 -3.75 -4.11
N GLY A 28 -17.52 -3.58 -4.51
CA GLY A 28 -17.14 -2.56 -5.50
C GLY A 28 -17.75 -2.77 -6.89
N TYR A 29 -18.16 -3.99 -7.24
CA TYR A 29 -18.68 -4.29 -8.58
C TYR A 29 -19.91 -3.46 -8.98
N GLY A 30 -20.84 -3.18 -8.06
CA GLY A 30 -22.02 -2.36 -8.36
C GLY A 30 -21.67 -0.89 -8.61
N VAL A 31 -20.73 -0.35 -7.85
CA VAL A 31 -20.25 1.03 -7.98
C VAL A 31 -19.41 1.21 -9.24
N LEU A 32 -18.58 0.21 -9.57
CA LEU A 32 -17.78 0.21 -10.80
C LEU A 32 -18.65 0.19 -12.06
N ALA A 33 -19.69 -0.66 -12.08
CA ALA A 33 -20.60 -0.75 -13.21
C ALA A 33 -21.32 0.58 -13.50
N ALA A 34 -21.65 1.36 -12.47
CA ALA A 34 -22.27 2.68 -12.63
C ALA A 34 -21.30 3.77 -13.15
N SER A 35 -20.02 3.45 -13.29
CA SER A 35 -18.94 4.39 -13.64
C SER A 35 -18.21 4.06 -14.93
N ASP A 36 -18.74 3.09 -15.69
CA ASP A 36 -18.16 2.56 -16.94
C ASP A 36 -16.71 2.06 -16.80
N LEU A 37 -16.24 1.82 -15.57
CA LEU A 37 -14.92 1.26 -15.31
C LEU A 37 -15.04 -0.27 -15.23
N PRO A 38 -14.49 -1.03 -16.21
CA PRO A 38 -14.63 -2.49 -16.20
C PRO A 38 -13.93 -3.08 -14.97
N SER A 39 -14.62 -3.99 -14.28
CA SER A 39 -14.13 -4.52 -13.00
C SER A 39 -12.80 -5.24 -13.10
N ALA A 40 -12.54 -5.95 -14.20
CA ALA A 40 -11.24 -6.58 -14.46
C ALA A 40 -10.12 -5.53 -14.56
N VAL A 41 -10.39 -4.40 -15.25
CA VAL A 41 -9.45 -3.29 -15.39
C VAL A 41 -9.21 -2.62 -14.03
N ALA A 42 -10.26 -2.36 -13.25
CA ALA A 42 -10.15 -1.81 -11.91
C ALA A 42 -9.29 -2.69 -10.99
N CYS A 43 -9.61 -3.98 -10.90
CA CYS A 43 -8.89 -4.93 -10.06
C CYS A 43 -7.42 -5.04 -10.44
N LEU A 44 -7.11 -5.24 -11.73
CA LEU A 44 -5.73 -5.33 -12.20
C LEU A 44 -4.96 -4.03 -11.95
N SER A 45 -5.58 -2.89 -12.26
CA SER A 45 -4.99 -1.56 -12.06
C SER A 45 -4.66 -1.29 -10.60
N VAL A 46 -5.56 -1.67 -9.68
CA VAL A 46 -5.33 -1.55 -8.23
C VAL A 46 -4.17 -2.44 -7.77
N ILE A 47 -4.10 -3.69 -8.23
CA ILE A 47 -2.99 -4.60 -7.88
C ILE A 47 -1.65 -4.02 -8.34
N LEU A 48 -1.56 -3.60 -9.61
CA LEU A 48 -0.34 -3.06 -10.21
C LEU A 48 0.10 -1.74 -9.54
N THR A 49 -0.86 -0.84 -9.29
CA THR A 49 -0.58 0.46 -8.67
C THR A 49 -0.17 0.30 -7.21
N ARG A 50 -0.88 -0.55 -6.46
CA ARG A 50 -0.53 -0.90 -5.08
C ARG A 50 0.90 -1.40 -4.98
N GLU A 51 1.29 -2.38 -5.80
CA GLU A 51 2.64 -2.94 -5.72
C GLU A 51 3.71 -1.87 -5.98
N ALA A 52 3.49 -0.97 -6.94
CA ALA A 52 4.41 0.12 -7.22
C ALA A 52 4.46 1.18 -6.12
N GLU A 53 3.33 1.53 -5.52
CA GLU A 53 3.31 2.50 -4.41
C GLU A 53 3.91 1.92 -3.13
N GLU A 54 3.63 0.66 -2.80
CA GLU A 54 4.27 -0.04 -1.69
C GLU A 54 5.79 -0.12 -1.90
N HIS A 55 6.24 -0.44 -3.12
CA HIS A 55 7.66 -0.44 -3.48
C HIS A 55 8.29 0.96 -3.35
N ALA A 56 7.66 1.99 -3.90
CA ALA A 56 8.17 3.37 -3.85
C ALA A 56 8.21 3.93 -2.42
N ALA A 57 7.24 3.55 -1.58
CA ALA A 57 7.20 3.92 -0.17
C ALA A 57 8.13 3.07 0.71
N GLY A 58 8.80 2.05 0.15
CA GLY A 58 9.72 1.19 0.89
C GLY A 58 9.02 0.25 1.86
N TRP A 59 7.82 -0.23 1.53
CA TRP A 59 7.11 -1.22 2.34
C TRP A 59 7.94 -2.51 2.47
N PRO A 60 8.27 -2.94 3.70
CA PRO A 60 9.20 -4.04 3.90
C PRO A 60 8.54 -5.39 3.60
N ARG A 61 9.27 -6.28 2.92
CA ARG A 61 8.84 -7.66 2.66
C ARG A 61 9.47 -8.59 3.68
N LEU A 62 8.68 -9.46 4.32
CA LEU A 62 9.18 -10.45 5.28
C LEU A 62 9.91 -11.62 4.61
N SER A 63 9.68 -11.83 3.32
CA SER A 63 10.19 -12.98 2.58
C SER A 63 10.49 -12.60 1.15
N GLY A 64 11.58 -13.16 0.61
CA GLY A 64 11.98 -13.02 -0.78
C GLY A 64 12.68 -11.69 -1.09
N PRO A 65 13.34 -11.60 -2.26
CA PRO A 65 13.94 -10.37 -2.73
C PRO A 65 12.87 -9.30 -3.00
N ALA A 66 13.27 -8.02 -2.91
CA ALA A 66 12.47 -6.95 -3.49
C ALA A 66 12.37 -7.19 -4.99
N VAL A 67 11.15 -7.35 -5.50
CA VAL A 67 10.88 -7.56 -6.92
C VAL A 67 10.43 -6.24 -7.52
N THR A 68 10.95 -5.90 -8.70
CA THR A 68 10.48 -4.77 -9.48
C THR A 68 8.98 -4.94 -9.77
N PRO A 69 8.12 -4.00 -9.36
CA PRO A 69 6.69 -4.06 -9.60
C PRO A 69 6.35 -4.31 -11.07
N ALA A 70 5.38 -5.19 -11.33
CA ALA A 70 5.03 -5.60 -12.69
C ALA A 70 4.60 -4.42 -13.59
N ILE A 71 4.03 -3.36 -12.99
CA ILE A 71 3.60 -2.16 -13.71
C ILE A 71 4.74 -1.54 -14.54
N TYR A 72 6.00 -1.63 -14.07
CA TYR A 72 7.15 -1.05 -14.76
C TYR A 72 7.59 -1.83 -16.01
N GLY A 73 7.05 -3.04 -16.23
CA GLY A 73 7.25 -3.80 -17.45
C GLY A 73 6.35 -3.39 -18.63
N TYR A 74 5.36 -2.53 -18.39
CA TYR A 74 4.43 -2.06 -19.42
C TYR A 74 4.86 -0.73 -20.03
N SER A 75 4.26 -0.37 -21.17
CA SER A 75 4.49 0.94 -21.81
C SER A 75 4.08 2.11 -20.90
N PRO A 76 4.68 3.30 -21.04
CA PRO A 76 4.32 4.46 -20.24
C PRO A 76 2.82 4.80 -20.29
N ASP A 77 2.19 4.64 -21.44
CA ASP A 77 0.75 4.88 -21.60
C ASP A 77 -0.07 3.89 -20.77
N SER A 78 0.26 2.59 -20.82
CA SER A 78 -0.41 1.57 -20.01
C SER A 78 -0.17 1.78 -18.50
N GLN A 79 1.01 2.26 -18.12
CA GLN A 79 1.27 2.64 -16.72
C GLN A 79 0.38 3.81 -16.28
N CYS A 80 0.27 4.84 -17.12
CA CYS A 80 -0.60 5.99 -16.87
C CYS A 80 -2.08 5.58 -16.76
N GLU A 81 -2.54 4.71 -17.66
CA GLU A 81 -3.92 4.19 -17.66
C GLU A 81 -4.23 3.36 -16.42
N ALA A 82 -3.32 2.45 -16.02
CA ALA A 82 -3.47 1.67 -14.80
C ALA A 82 -3.54 2.56 -13.56
N ARG A 83 -2.65 3.56 -13.44
CA ARG A 83 -2.67 4.51 -12.31
C ARG A 83 -3.95 5.33 -12.28
N ARG A 84 -4.45 5.78 -13.43
CA ARG A 84 -5.71 6.53 -13.53
C ARG A 84 -6.90 5.69 -13.10
N SER A 85 -6.98 4.45 -13.58
CA SER A 85 -8.04 3.50 -13.23
C SER A 85 -8.02 3.14 -11.74
N ALA A 86 -6.84 2.92 -11.16
CA ALA A 86 -6.68 2.69 -9.73
C ALA A 86 -7.08 3.91 -8.90
N ALA A 87 -6.70 5.12 -9.33
CA ALA A 87 -7.09 6.37 -8.68
C ALA A 87 -8.61 6.61 -8.73
N GLN A 88 -9.25 6.25 -9.84
CA GLN A 88 -10.71 6.30 -9.97
C GLN A 88 -11.38 5.31 -9.00
N ALA A 89 -10.93 4.05 -8.94
CA ALA A 89 -11.44 3.06 -8.00
C ALA A 89 -11.26 3.50 -6.53
N ARG A 90 -10.08 4.06 -6.20
CA ARG A 90 -9.81 4.63 -4.87
C ARG A 90 -10.75 5.78 -4.54
N SER A 91 -11.00 6.69 -5.49
CA SER A 91 -11.91 7.82 -5.30
C SER A 91 -13.33 7.36 -5.01
N MET A 92 -13.80 6.30 -5.69
CA MET A 92 -15.10 5.70 -5.41
C MET A 92 -15.16 5.05 -4.04
N TRP A 93 -14.10 4.33 -3.64
CA TRP A 93 -13.97 3.76 -2.30
C TRP A 93 -14.04 4.86 -1.22
N GLU A 94 -13.35 5.99 -1.43
CA GLU A 94 -13.39 7.13 -0.52
C GLU A 94 -14.80 7.74 -0.45
N ALA A 95 -15.48 7.90 -1.58
CA ALA A 95 -16.85 8.40 -1.65
C ALA A 95 -17.88 7.48 -0.96
N ASN A 96 -17.59 6.18 -0.88
CA ASN A 96 -18.40 5.20 -0.14
C ASN A 96 -18.09 5.16 1.37
N GLY A 97 -17.33 6.14 1.88
CA GLY A 97 -17.02 6.25 3.32
C GLY A 97 -15.86 5.37 3.77
N ARG A 98 -14.96 4.98 2.85
CA ARG A 98 -13.77 4.17 3.14
C ARG A 98 -14.10 2.83 3.82
N PRO A 99 -15.03 2.03 3.27
CA PRO A 99 -15.40 0.75 3.86
C PRO A 99 -14.19 -0.17 3.94
N TYR A 100 -14.23 -1.12 4.87
CA TYR A 100 -13.18 -2.12 5.07
C TYR A 100 -11.83 -1.61 5.58
N LEU A 101 -11.68 -0.33 5.91
CA LEU A 101 -10.53 0.17 6.68
C LEU A 101 -10.85 0.09 8.19
N ARG A 102 -10.28 -0.89 8.88
CA ARG A 102 -10.59 -1.20 10.29
C ARG A 102 -9.35 -1.07 11.16
N ALA A 103 -9.58 -0.86 12.46
CA ALA A 103 -8.49 -0.86 13.45
C ALA A 103 -7.70 -2.19 13.48
N SER A 104 -8.34 -3.31 13.11
CA SER A 104 -7.66 -4.60 12.96
C SER A 104 -6.57 -4.58 11.89
N ASP A 105 -6.76 -3.82 10.82
CA ASP A 105 -5.81 -3.75 9.71
C ASP A 105 -4.56 -2.98 10.16
N CYS A 106 -4.75 -1.89 10.93
CA CYS A 106 -3.65 -1.17 11.58
C CYS A 106 -2.83 -2.08 12.50
N LYS A 107 -3.50 -2.97 13.25
CA LYS A 107 -2.82 -3.96 14.10
C LYS A 107 -2.01 -4.95 13.27
N LEU A 108 -2.54 -5.45 12.16
CA LEU A 108 -1.83 -6.36 11.26
C LEU A 108 -0.60 -5.68 10.63
N ALA A 109 -0.75 -4.45 10.14
CA ALA A 109 0.37 -3.67 9.60
C ALA A 109 1.46 -3.44 10.66
N PHE A 110 1.08 -3.11 11.90
CA PHE A 110 2.03 -2.99 13.01
C PHE A 110 2.75 -4.32 13.30
N GLN A 111 2.01 -5.43 13.37
CA GLN A 111 2.60 -6.76 13.61
C GLN A 111 3.57 -7.16 12.50
N HIS A 112 3.27 -6.82 11.25
CA HIS A 112 4.14 -7.02 10.09
C HIS A 112 5.44 -6.22 10.23
N LEU A 113 5.36 -4.91 10.50
CA LEU A 113 6.54 -4.07 10.73
C LEU A 113 7.39 -4.58 11.90
N ALA A 114 6.76 -4.96 13.01
CA ALA A 114 7.44 -5.53 14.17
C ALA A 114 8.15 -6.86 13.82
N ALA A 115 7.54 -7.69 12.96
CA ALA A 115 8.19 -8.90 12.46
C ALA A 115 9.39 -8.56 11.56
N CYS A 116 9.30 -7.55 10.69
CA CYS A 116 10.42 -7.12 9.85
C CYS A 116 11.61 -6.61 10.68
N ILE A 117 11.35 -5.92 11.79
CA ILE A 117 12.39 -5.51 12.75
C ILE A 117 13.05 -6.75 13.39
N ARG A 118 12.26 -7.70 13.90
CA ARG A 118 12.78 -8.93 14.52
C ARG A 118 13.64 -9.77 13.56
N ASN A 119 13.37 -9.70 12.26
CA ASN A 119 14.13 -10.40 11.22
C ASN A 119 15.28 -9.56 10.62
N GLY A 120 15.57 -8.37 11.17
CA GLY A 120 16.67 -7.52 10.70
C GLY A 120 16.46 -6.87 9.32
N ILE A 121 15.23 -6.87 8.81
CA ILE A 121 14.87 -6.29 7.50
C ILE A 121 14.72 -4.77 7.62
N ILE A 122 14.07 -4.33 8.71
CA ILE A 122 14.03 -2.94 9.11
C ILE A 122 15.13 -2.75 10.16
N PRO A 123 16.05 -1.79 9.99
CA PRO A 123 17.02 -1.48 11.03
C PRO A 123 16.27 -1.06 12.31
N PRO A 124 16.73 -1.50 13.49
CA PRO A 124 16.10 -1.08 14.74
C PRO A 124 16.10 0.45 14.82
N VAL A 125 14.97 1.03 15.21
CA VAL A 125 14.88 2.48 15.43
C VAL A 125 15.86 2.83 16.55
N PRO A 126 16.82 3.75 16.33
CA PRO A 126 17.70 4.20 17.40
C PRO A 126 16.84 4.75 18.53
N THR A 127 16.91 4.11 19.70
CA THR A 127 16.30 4.69 20.90
C THR A 127 17.07 5.96 21.26
N ILE A 128 16.34 6.99 21.70
CA ILE A 128 16.92 8.24 22.20
C ILE A 128 17.88 7.89 23.34
N GLY A 129 19.19 7.84 23.04
CA GLY A 129 20.23 7.29 23.91
C GLY A 129 21.51 6.90 23.18
N ASP A 130 21.43 6.50 21.91
CA ASP A 130 22.59 6.11 21.09
C ASP A 130 23.28 7.32 20.43
N VAL A 131 23.57 8.36 21.21
CA VAL A 131 24.51 9.42 20.79
C VAL A 131 25.90 8.93 21.20
N PRO A 132 26.85 8.75 20.27
CA PRO A 132 28.21 8.42 20.65
C PRO A 132 28.76 9.53 21.55
N LEU A 133 29.16 9.16 22.76
CA LEU A 133 30.03 9.98 23.58
C LEU A 133 31.36 10.09 22.84
N ASN A 134 31.49 11.12 22.00
CA ASN A 134 32.79 11.54 21.50
C ASN A 134 33.65 11.86 22.73
N SER A 135 34.56 10.94 23.01
CA SER A 135 35.63 11.05 24.01
C SER A 135 36.77 11.88 23.44
#